data_AF-M4ZNA4-F1
#
_entry.id   AF-M4ZNA4-F1
#
_cell.length_a   1.000
_cell.length_b   1.000
_cell.length_c   1.000
_cell.angle_alpha   90.00
_cell.angle_beta   90.00
_cell.angle_gamma   90.00
#
_symmetry.space_group_name_H-M   'P 1'
#
loop_
_entity.id
_entity.type
_entity.pdbx_description
1 polymer ?
#
loop_
_entity_poly.entity_id
_entity_poly.type
_entity_poly.pdbx_seq_one_letter_code
_entity_poly.pdbx_strand_id
1 'polypeptide(L)'
;MMAKLAQSMADKLGFGDLLWQIATSDGVLLLVAGLIVIAALVGHFPVLSKLSALQQYVIPAKLAVYAVIFLFAFLLGFRTADDRAEAKALRADVARKAEVIAAKDFDLRLAIEATEVAQKQRDEAALRAKEAQDEIDDYAQRLQARPNASCLLAPSDFPGGLPDDGKR
;
A
#
# COMPACT_ATOMS: atom_id res chain seq x y z
N MET A 1 -46.21 -9.17 -12.50
CA MET A 1 -45.50 -8.42 -11.44
C MET A 1 -44.47 -9.27 -10.69
N MET A 2 -44.77 -10.55 -10.40
CA MET A 2 -43.83 -11.48 -9.74
C MET A 2 -42.52 -11.77 -10.51
N ALA A 3 -42.56 -11.84 -11.85
CA ALA A 3 -41.36 -12.10 -12.66
C ALA A 3 -40.31 -10.98 -12.57
N LYS A 4 -40.75 -9.70 -12.55
CA LYS A 4 -39.85 -8.54 -12.38
C LYS A 4 -39.21 -8.50 -10.98
N LEU A 5 -39.90 -8.99 -9.96
CA LEU A 5 -39.37 -9.08 -8.59
C LEU A 5 -38.35 -10.21 -8.45
N ALA A 6 -38.58 -11.36 -9.09
CA ALA A 6 -37.59 -12.44 -9.13
C ALA A 6 -36.31 -12.03 -9.87
N GLN A 7 -36.44 -11.29 -10.98
CA GLN A 7 -35.31 -10.77 -11.75
C GLN A 7 -34.55 -9.69 -10.98
N SER A 8 -35.27 -8.77 -10.34
CA SER A 8 -34.69 -7.73 -9.46
C SER A 8 -33.98 -8.30 -8.23
N MET A 9 -34.48 -9.40 -7.65
CA MET A 9 -33.80 -10.08 -6.54
C MET A 9 -32.60 -10.90 -7.00
N ALA A 10 -32.65 -11.53 -8.17
CA ALA A 10 -31.50 -12.22 -8.76
C ALA A 10 -30.33 -11.27 -9.05
N ASP A 11 -30.63 -10.06 -9.56
CA ASP A 11 -29.65 -9.01 -9.80
C ASP A 11 -29.10 -8.43 -8.49
N LYS A 12 -29.94 -8.26 -7.46
CA LYS A 12 -29.52 -7.73 -6.14
C LYS A 12 -28.74 -8.72 -5.28
N LEU A 13 -28.90 -10.03 -5.47
CA LEU A 13 -28.16 -11.04 -4.72
C LEU A 13 -26.74 -11.28 -5.27
N GLY A 14 -26.33 -10.63 -6.36
CA GLY A 14 -25.07 -10.94 -7.03
C GLY A 14 -24.99 -12.40 -7.49
N PHE A 15 -26.14 -13.07 -7.61
CA PHE A 15 -26.20 -14.51 -7.90
C PHE A 15 -25.71 -14.79 -9.32
N GLY A 16 -25.97 -13.87 -10.25
CA GLY A 16 -25.40 -13.92 -11.60
C GLY A 16 -23.88 -13.81 -11.59
N ASP A 17 -23.33 -12.92 -10.77
CA ASP A 17 -21.88 -12.69 -10.65
C ASP A 17 -21.19 -13.87 -9.94
N LEU A 18 -21.82 -14.43 -8.91
CA LEU A 18 -21.38 -15.66 -8.24
C LEU A 18 -21.44 -16.87 -9.18
N LEU A 19 -22.54 -17.06 -9.91
CA LEU A 19 -22.65 -18.13 -10.91
C LEU A 19 -21.60 -17.97 -12.00
N TRP A 20 -21.34 -16.74 -12.43
CA TRP A 20 -20.33 -16.43 -13.43
C TRP A 20 -18.92 -16.68 -12.91
N GLN A 21 -18.59 -16.26 -11.68
CA GLN A 21 -17.32 -16.56 -11.02
C GLN A 21 -17.11 -18.07 -10.83
N ILE A 22 -18.15 -18.81 -10.45
CA ILE A 22 -18.08 -20.28 -10.30
C ILE A 22 -17.89 -20.93 -11.68
N ALA A 23 -18.69 -20.54 -12.67
CA ALA A 23 -18.63 -21.09 -14.03
C ALA A 23 -17.29 -20.82 -14.72
N THR A 24 -16.69 -19.66 -14.44
CA THR A 24 -15.38 -19.27 -14.98
C THR A 24 -14.21 -19.68 -14.09
N SER A 25 -14.44 -20.26 -12.91
CA SER A 25 -13.37 -20.66 -12.00
C SER A 25 -12.42 -21.68 -12.65
N ASP A 26 -11.12 -21.55 -12.35
CA ASP A 26 -10.07 -22.41 -12.93
C ASP A 26 -10.34 -23.90 -12.67
N GLY A 27 -10.94 -24.23 -11.52
CA GLY A 27 -11.33 -25.60 -11.19
C GLY A 27 -12.42 -26.16 -12.10
N VAL A 28 -13.45 -25.37 -12.40
CA VAL A 28 -14.53 -25.77 -13.32
C VAL A 28 -14.00 -25.85 -14.76
N LEU A 29 -13.15 -24.90 -15.17
CA LEU A 29 -12.54 -24.92 -16.50
C LEU A 29 -11.64 -26.15 -16.70
N LEU A 30 -10.85 -26.54 -15.69
CA LEU A 30 -10.04 -27.76 -15.72
C LEU A 30 -10.90 -29.03 -15.79
N LEU A 31 -11.99 -29.09 -15.01
CA LEU A 31 -12.92 -30.22 -15.03
C LEU A 31 -13.61 -30.36 -16.40
N VAL A 32 -14.09 -29.26 -16.97
CA VAL A 32 -14.73 -29.27 -18.29
C VAL A 32 -13.72 -29.61 -19.38
N ALA A 33 -12.49 -29.09 -19.32
CA ALA A 33 -11.41 -29.48 -20.23
C ALA A 33 -11.10 -30.98 -20.12
N GLY A 34 -11.02 -31.52 -18.90
CA GLY A 34 -10.85 -32.96 -18.67
C GLY A 34 -12.00 -33.79 -19.24
N LEU A 35 -13.24 -33.35 -19.06
CA LEU A 35 -14.43 -33.97 -19.64
C LEU A 35 -14.39 -33.97 -21.17
N ILE A 36 -13.94 -32.88 -21.79
CA ILE A 36 -13.77 -32.78 -23.24
C ILE A 36 -12.70 -33.77 -23.72
N VAL A 37 -11.58 -33.91 -23.01
CA VAL A 37 -10.55 -34.90 -23.33
C VAL A 37 -11.09 -36.33 -23.23
N ILE A 38 -11.82 -36.64 -22.16
CA ILE A 38 -12.47 -37.96 -21.98
C ILE A 38 -13.50 -38.22 -23.08
N ALA A 39 -14.35 -37.23 -23.39
CA ALA A 39 -15.36 -37.35 -24.44
C ALA A 39 -14.74 -37.46 -25.83
N ALA A 40 -13.64 -36.76 -26.11
CA ALA A 40 -12.88 -36.90 -27.34
C ALA A 40 -12.22 -38.29 -27.45
N LEU A 41 -11.69 -38.82 -26.34
CA LEU A 41 -11.21 -40.20 -26.29
C LEU A 41 -12.33 -41.18 -26.61
N VAL A 42 -13.50 -41.07 -25.97
CA VAL A 42 -14.64 -41.98 -26.21
C VAL A 42 -15.23 -41.84 -27.61
N GLY A 43 -15.36 -40.62 -28.12
CA GLY A 43 -15.99 -40.33 -29.41
C GLY A 43 -15.07 -40.52 -30.62
N HIS A 44 -13.75 -40.49 -30.41
CA HIS A 44 -12.74 -40.64 -31.46
C HIS A 44 -11.95 -41.95 -31.37
N PHE A 45 -12.04 -42.73 -30.28
CA PHE A 45 -11.51 -44.10 -30.27
C PHE A 45 -12.35 -45.03 -31.16
N PRO A 46 -11.76 -45.59 -32.23
CA PRO A 46 -12.47 -46.49 -33.15
C PRO A 46 -12.81 -47.86 -32.55
N VAL A 47 -12.45 -48.10 -31.29
CA VAL A 47 -12.72 -49.36 -30.57
C VAL A 47 -14.15 -49.40 -30.02
N LEU A 48 -14.70 -48.27 -29.56
CA LEU A 48 -16.08 -48.20 -29.04
C LEU A 48 -17.15 -48.11 -30.15
N SER A 49 -16.80 -47.59 -31.33
CA SER A 49 -17.72 -47.49 -32.47
C SER A 49 -18.03 -48.84 -33.14
N LYS A 50 -17.29 -49.90 -32.79
CA LYS A 50 -17.52 -51.28 -33.25
C LYS A 50 -18.51 -52.06 -32.38
N LEU A 51 -18.93 -51.54 -31.23
CA LEU A 51 -20.03 -52.10 -30.44
C LEU A 51 -21.36 -51.67 -31.07
N SER A 52 -22.04 -52.61 -31.73
CA SER A 52 -23.31 -52.40 -32.44
C SER A 52 -24.42 -51.79 -31.56
N ALA A 53 -24.37 -52.00 -30.25
CA ALA A 53 -25.32 -51.46 -29.29
C ALA A 53 -25.25 -49.93 -29.09
N LEU A 54 -24.13 -49.28 -29.43
CA LEU A 54 -23.92 -47.85 -29.15
C LEU A 54 -23.95 -46.96 -30.39
N GLN A 55 -24.03 -47.53 -31.60
CA GLN A 55 -23.94 -46.77 -32.86
C GLN A 55 -24.99 -45.68 -33.02
N GLN A 56 -26.21 -45.88 -32.50
CA GLN A 56 -27.29 -44.88 -32.56
C GLN A 56 -27.03 -43.65 -31.67
N TYR A 57 -26.16 -43.76 -30.66
CA TYR A 57 -25.82 -42.66 -29.75
C TYR A 57 -24.57 -41.89 -30.18
N VAL A 58 -23.78 -42.42 -31.12
CA VAL A 58 -22.49 -41.82 -31.53
C VAL A 58 -22.68 -40.47 -32.23
N ILE A 59 -23.70 -40.33 -33.07
CA ILE A 59 -23.96 -39.08 -33.83
C ILE A 59 -24.41 -37.93 -32.90
N PRO A 60 -25.44 -38.08 -32.04
CA PRO A 60 -25.82 -37.01 -31.12
C PRO A 60 -24.73 -36.70 -30.09
N ALA A 61 -23.95 -37.71 -29.65
CA ALA A 61 -22.83 -37.50 -28.75
C ALA A 61 -21.75 -36.61 -29.38
N LYS A 62 -21.41 -36.79 -30.65
CA LYS A 62 -20.45 -35.93 -31.36
C LYS A 62 -20.93 -34.47 -31.45
N LEU A 63 -22.20 -34.27 -31.76
CA LEU A 63 -22.82 -32.93 -31.79
C LEU A 63 -22.79 -32.26 -30.42
N ALA A 64 -23.10 -33.01 -29.35
CA ALA A 64 -23.02 -32.52 -27.99
C ALA A 64 -21.58 -32.12 -27.61
N VAL A 65 -20.57 -32.89 -28.01
CA VAL A 65 -19.16 -32.54 -27.78
C VAL A 65 -18.78 -31.23 -28.47
N TYR A 66 -19.14 -31.03 -29.74
CA TYR A 66 -18.87 -29.77 -30.42
C TYR A 66 -19.60 -28.57 -29.79
N ALA A 67 -20.85 -28.76 -29.36
CA ALA A 67 -21.61 -27.73 -28.66
C ALA A 67 -20.95 -27.34 -27.33
N VAL A 68 -20.46 -28.32 -26.55
CA VAL A 68 -19.74 -28.09 -25.29
C VAL A 68 -18.40 -27.40 -25.53
N ILE A 69 -17.64 -27.80 -26.56
CA ILE A 69 -16.37 -27.14 -26.92
C ILE A 69 -16.61 -25.70 -27.35
N PHE A 70 -17.64 -25.44 -28.15
CA PHE A 70 -17.99 -24.08 -28.58
C PHE A 70 -18.36 -23.20 -27.38
N LEU A 71 -19.20 -23.72 -26.48
CA LEU A 71 -19.56 -23.03 -25.24
C LEU A 71 -18.32 -22.76 -24.37
N PHE A 72 -17.42 -23.73 -24.26
CA PHE A 72 -16.18 -23.60 -23.50
C PHE A 72 -15.25 -22.52 -24.09
N ALA A 73 -15.06 -22.51 -25.42
CA ALA A 73 -14.27 -21.50 -26.11
C ALA A 73 -14.90 -20.10 -25.97
N PHE A 74 -16.24 -20.02 -26.00
CA PHE A 74 -16.97 -18.77 -25.76
C PHE A 74 -16.79 -18.25 -24.33
N LEU A 75 -16.89 -19.12 -23.32
CA LEU A 75 -16.68 -18.78 -21.91
C LEU A 75 -15.24 -18.32 -21.65
N LEU A 76 -14.24 -19.02 -22.21
CA LEU A 76 -12.84 -18.60 -22.16
C LEU A 76 -12.64 -17.23 -22.81
N GLY A 77 -13.27 -16.99 -23.96
CA GLY A 77 -13.21 -15.70 -24.64
C GLY A 77 -13.71 -14.55 -23.75
N PHE A 78 -14.86 -14.72 -23.10
CA PHE A 78 -15.39 -13.72 -22.18
C PHE A 78 -14.52 -13.52 -20.93
N ARG A 79 -14.06 -14.61 -20.29
CA ARG A 79 -13.16 -14.53 -19.14
C ARG A 79 -11.90 -13.74 -19.46
N THR A 80 -11.26 -14.02 -20.60
CA THR A 80 -10.05 -13.27 -21.01
C THR A 80 -10.32 -11.81 -21.36
N ALA A 81 -11.56 -11.46 -21.74
CA ALA A 81 -11.96 -10.08 -21.94
C ALA A 81 -12.17 -9.34 -20.60
N ASP A 82 -12.81 -10.00 -19.63
CA ASP A 82 -13.02 -9.47 -18.27
C ASP A 82 -11.68 -9.30 -17.54
N ASP A 83 -10.78 -10.28 -17.60
CA ASP A 83 -9.43 -10.22 -17.02
C ASP A 83 -8.62 -9.02 -17.56
N ARG A 84 -8.83 -8.66 -18.82
CA ARG A 84 -8.16 -7.48 -19.43
C ARG A 84 -8.76 -6.17 -18.93
N ALA A 85 -10.05 -6.13 -18.63
CA ALA A 85 -10.69 -4.95 -18.04
C ALA A 85 -10.25 -4.77 -16.58
N GLU A 86 -10.22 -5.85 -15.80
CA GLU A 86 -9.73 -5.85 -14.42
C GLU A 86 -8.24 -5.49 -14.35
N ALA A 87 -7.40 -6.05 -15.22
CA ALA A 87 -5.97 -5.71 -15.27
C ALA A 87 -5.72 -4.22 -15.56
N LYS A 88 -6.59 -3.56 -16.34
CA LYS A 88 -6.51 -2.10 -16.55
C LYS A 88 -6.91 -1.34 -15.29
N ALA A 89 -7.96 -1.76 -14.61
CA ALA A 89 -8.39 -1.15 -13.34
C ALA A 89 -7.33 -1.28 -12.25
N LEU A 90 -6.74 -2.47 -12.10
CA LEU A 90 -5.63 -2.74 -11.18
C LEU A 90 -4.41 -1.87 -11.47
N ARG A 91 -4.04 -1.68 -12.75
CA ARG A 91 -2.93 -0.77 -13.13
C ARG A 91 -3.23 0.68 -12.76
N ALA A 92 -4.45 1.15 -12.96
CA ALA A 92 -4.85 2.49 -12.56
C ALA A 92 -4.82 2.69 -11.03
N ASP A 93 -5.18 1.65 -10.26
CA ASP A 93 -5.14 1.71 -8.80
C ASP A 93 -3.71 1.68 -8.25
N VAL A 94 -2.83 0.87 -8.85
CA VAL A 94 -1.40 0.86 -8.52
C VAL A 94 -0.75 2.21 -8.84
N ALA A 95 -1.09 2.83 -9.98
CA ALA A 95 -0.58 4.15 -10.32
C ALA A 95 -0.97 5.22 -9.29
N ARG A 96 -2.25 5.26 -8.85
CA ARG A 96 -2.69 6.17 -7.78
C ARG A 96 -1.95 5.92 -6.46
N LYS A 97 -1.77 4.65 -6.08
CA LYS A 97 -1.04 4.31 -4.84
C LYS A 97 0.43 4.72 -4.92
N ALA A 98 1.06 4.58 -6.09
CA ALA A 98 2.44 5.01 -6.30
C ALA A 98 2.60 6.53 -6.14
N GLU A 99 1.65 7.33 -6.66
CA GLU A 99 1.66 8.79 -6.47
C GLU A 99 1.54 9.18 -4.99
N VAL A 100 0.66 8.52 -4.23
CA VAL A 100 0.49 8.77 -2.79
C VAL A 100 1.76 8.41 -2.02
N ILE A 101 2.42 7.30 -2.36
CA ILE A 101 3.68 6.90 -1.73
C ILE A 101 4.77 7.95 -2.01
N ALA A 102 4.90 8.39 -3.27
CA ALA A 102 5.87 9.42 -3.63
C ALA A 102 5.67 10.74 -2.86
N ALA A 103 4.42 11.17 -2.68
CA ALA A 103 4.10 12.34 -1.87
C ALA A 103 4.48 12.14 -0.39
N LYS A 104 4.21 10.97 0.18
CA LYS A 104 4.56 10.64 1.57
C LYS A 104 6.07 10.55 1.79
N ASP A 105 6.80 10.01 0.83
CA ASP A 105 8.26 9.96 0.89
C ASP A 105 8.88 11.36 0.85
N PHE A 106 8.30 12.27 0.06
CA PHE A 106 8.71 13.67 0.03
C PHE A 106 8.46 14.37 1.38
N ASP A 107 7.26 14.24 1.94
CA ASP A 107 6.92 14.78 3.27
C ASP A 107 7.85 14.25 4.36
N LEU A 108 8.16 12.94 4.33
CA LEU A 108 9.03 12.30 5.31
C LEU A 108 10.46 12.85 5.22
N ARG A 109 10.99 13.01 4.01
CA ARG A 109 12.33 13.61 3.80
C ARG A 109 12.39 15.04 4.33
N LEU A 110 11.37 15.83 4.04
CA LEU A 110 11.28 17.21 4.50
C LEU A 110 11.19 17.30 6.03
N ALA A 111 10.46 16.38 6.65
CA ALA A 111 10.39 16.25 8.11
C ALA A 111 11.75 15.86 8.71
N ILE A 112 12.46 14.90 8.11
CA ILE A 112 13.80 14.50 8.56
C ILE A 112 14.76 15.69 8.46
N GLU A 113 14.80 16.38 7.32
CA GLU A 113 15.67 17.55 7.14
C GLU A 113 15.36 18.66 8.15
N ALA A 114 14.08 18.95 8.39
CA ALA A 114 13.66 19.91 9.40
C ALA A 114 14.11 19.50 10.82
N THR A 115 14.05 18.20 11.15
CA THR A 115 14.54 17.71 12.44
C THR A 115 16.05 17.81 12.56
N GLU A 116 16.82 17.52 11.50
CA GLU A 116 18.27 17.65 11.50
C GLU A 116 18.71 19.11 11.71
N VAL A 117 18.03 20.06 11.05
CA VAL A 117 18.29 21.50 11.24
C VAL A 117 17.95 21.92 12.68
N ALA A 118 16.82 21.47 13.20
CA ALA A 118 16.43 21.77 14.58
C ALA A 118 17.40 21.18 15.62
N GLN A 119 17.93 19.98 15.38
CA GLN A 119 18.95 19.37 16.25
C GLN A 119 20.25 20.18 16.22
N LYS A 120 20.74 20.56 15.03
CA LYS A 120 21.95 21.40 14.92
C LYS A 120 21.80 22.72 15.67
N GLN A 121 20.65 23.38 15.55
CA GLN A 121 20.38 24.61 16.30
C GLN A 121 20.32 24.40 17.81
N ARG A 122 19.79 23.25 18.27
CA ARG A 122 19.80 22.89 19.69
C ARG A 122 21.21 22.62 20.20
N ASP A 123 22.04 21.94 19.44
CA ASP A 123 23.42 21.64 19.81
C ASP A 123 24.25 22.93 19.89
N GLU A 124 24.12 23.84 18.93
CA GLU A 124 24.76 25.16 18.97
C GLU A 124 24.29 26.01 20.16
N ALA A 125 22.98 25.98 20.47
CA ALA A 125 22.44 26.68 21.64
C ALA A 125 22.94 26.05 22.96
N ALA A 126 23.08 24.73 23.02
CA ALA A 126 23.62 24.03 24.17
C ALA A 126 25.11 24.33 24.39
N LEU A 127 25.90 24.44 23.31
CA LEU A 127 27.30 24.86 23.39
C LEU A 127 27.42 26.28 23.93
N ARG A 128 26.66 27.24 23.38
CA ARG A 128 26.66 28.63 23.88
C ARG A 128 26.19 28.74 25.34
N ALA A 129 25.22 27.91 25.74
CA ALA A 129 24.77 27.86 27.12
C ALA A 129 25.85 27.33 28.07
N LYS A 130 26.64 26.33 27.64
CA LYS A 130 27.78 25.82 28.41
C LYS A 130 28.89 26.86 28.52
N GLU A 131 29.28 27.49 27.43
CA GLU A 131 30.30 28.56 27.43
C GLU A 131 29.91 29.70 28.38
N ALA A 132 28.64 30.13 28.35
CA ALA A 132 28.13 31.14 29.28
C ALA A 132 28.12 30.67 30.75
N GLN A 133 27.81 29.39 31.01
CA GLN A 133 27.90 28.83 32.36
C GLN A 133 29.34 28.78 32.86
N ASP A 134 30.28 28.34 32.03
CA ASP A 134 31.70 28.28 32.37
C ASP A 134 32.25 29.68 32.69
N GLU A 135 31.83 30.71 31.94
CA GLU A 135 32.21 32.12 32.22
C GLU A 135 31.61 32.62 33.55
N ILE A 136 30.37 32.27 33.85
CA ILE A 136 29.71 32.61 35.12
C ILE A 136 30.44 31.94 36.29
N ASP A 137 30.76 30.65 36.16
CA ASP A 137 31.44 29.88 37.19
C ASP A 137 32.86 30.38 37.44
N ASP A 138 33.61 30.70 36.37
CA ASP A 138 34.94 31.32 36.46
C ASP A 138 34.87 32.70 37.13
N TYR A 139 33.86 33.52 36.78
CA TYR A 139 33.63 34.79 37.46
C TYR A 139 33.29 34.61 38.94
N ALA A 140 32.45 33.63 39.29
CA ALA A 140 32.11 33.30 40.67
C ALA A 140 33.35 32.83 41.46
N GLN A 141 34.23 32.01 40.87
CA GLN A 141 35.48 31.59 41.49
C GLN A 141 36.43 32.77 41.73
N ARG A 142 36.56 33.69 40.76
CA ARG A 142 37.33 34.92 40.94
C ARG A 142 36.80 35.79 42.07
N LEU A 143 35.48 35.87 42.22
CA LEU A 143 34.85 36.60 43.34
C LEU A 143 35.12 35.91 44.68
N GLN A 144 35.06 34.59 44.76
CA GLN A 144 35.33 33.84 45.99
C GLN A 144 36.80 33.88 46.41
N ALA A 145 37.74 33.91 45.44
CA ALA A 145 39.16 33.98 45.70
C ALA A 145 39.63 35.37 46.19
N ARG A 146 38.75 36.38 46.16
CA ARG A 146 39.07 37.71 46.71
C ARG A 146 39.00 37.68 48.25
N PRO A 147 39.92 38.36 48.95
CA PRO A 147 39.98 38.37 50.42
C PRO A 147 38.78 39.04 51.11
N ASN A 148 37.90 39.70 50.34
CA ASN A 148 36.68 40.35 50.83
C ASN A 148 35.46 39.61 50.26
N ALA A 149 35.02 38.55 50.95
CA ALA A 149 33.95 37.63 50.54
C ALA A 149 32.52 38.23 50.56
N SER A 150 32.37 39.55 50.41
CA SER A 150 31.08 40.22 50.36
C SER A 150 31.04 41.14 49.15
N CYS A 151 29.85 41.26 48.54
CA CYS A 151 29.54 42.05 47.33
C CYS A 151 29.71 43.58 47.52
N LEU A 152 30.78 44.02 48.17
CA LEU A 152 31.20 45.40 48.25
C LEU A 152 32.15 45.64 47.08
N LEU A 153 31.66 46.34 46.04
CA LEU A 153 32.51 46.81 44.97
C LEU A 153 33.68 47.58 45.58
N ALA A 154 34.91 47.10 45.39
CA ALA A 154 36.08 47.79 45.91
C ALA A 154 36.42 48.95 44.95
N PRO A 155 36.92 50.10 45.45
CA PRO A 155 37.30 51.22 44.59
C PRO A 155 38.34 50.86 43.51
N SER A 156 39.11 49.80 43.72
CA SER A 156 40.09 49.24 42.77
C SER A 156 39.46 48.55 41.56
N ASP A 157 38.16 48.23 41.58
CA ASP A 157 37.45 47.59 40.47
C ASP A 157 37.05 48.59 39.35
N PHE A 158 37.25 49.88 39.59
CA PHE A 158 37.02 50.96 38.62
C PHE A 158 38.35 51.66 38.29
N PRO A 159 39.16 51.12 37.36
CA PRO A 159 40.44 51.73 36.99
C PRO A 159 40.29 53.11 36.33
N GLY A 160 39.07 53.52 35.96
CA GLY A 160 38.71 54.86 35.46
C GLY A 160 37.96 55.75 36.46
N GLY A 161 37.75 55.31 37.70
CA GLY A 161 36.91 56.00 38.70
C GLY A 161 35.40 55.80 38.47
N LEU A 162 34.62 55.77 39.55
CA LEU A 162 33.16 55.88 39.44
C LEU A 162 32.79 57.33 39.11
N PRO A 163 31.87 57.58 38.17
CA PRO A 163 31.23 58.89 38.07
C PRO A 163 30.52 59.19 39.39
N ASP A 164 30.97 60.23 40.09
CA ASP A 164 30.27 60.79 41.25
C ASP A 164 28.99 61.48 40.74
N ASP A 165 27.89 60.73 40.62
CA ASP A 165 26.57 61.30 40.39
C ASP A 165 26.05 61.81 41.74
N GLY A 166 26.58 62.96 42.18
CA GLY A 166 26.31 63.61 43.46
C GLY A 166 24.82 63.83 43.79
N LYS A 167 24.11 62.76 44.11
CA LYS A 167 22.77 62.74 44.71
C LYS A 167 22.95 62.40 46.18
N ARG A 168 23.11 63.47 46.96
CA ARG A 168 22.70 63.51 48.36
C ARG A 168 21.18 63.50 48.47
#